data_AF-A0A255YY18-F1
#
_entry.id   AF-A0A255YY18-F1
#
_cell.length_a   1.000
_cell.length_b   1.000
_cell.length_c   1.000
_cell.angle_alpha   90.00
_cell.angle_beta   90.00
_cell.angle_gamma   90.00
#
_symmetry.space_group_name_H-M   'P 1'
#
loop_
_entity.id
_entity.type
_entity.pdbx_description
1 polymer ?
#
loop_
_entity_poly.entity_id
_entity_poly.type
_entity_poly.pdbx_seq_one_letter_code
_entity_poly.pdbx_strand_id
1 'polypeptide(L)'
;MTPSEKQLWERIQRFPIDEENAALTFSARLARENGWSRKYTQEVITEYKRFIFLCCVSPTPVTPSDPVDQAWHLHLTYTRSYWIDFCKNTLSTRQKLY
;
A
#
# COMPACT_ATOMS: atom_id res chain seq x y z
N MET A 1 -16.62 8.72 7.61
CA MET A 1 -15.99 7.40 7.82
C MET A 1 -16.87 6.55 8.73
N THR A 2 -17.50 5.51 8.20
CA THR A 2 -18.32 4.55 8.96
C THR A 2 -17.45 3.73 9.94
N PRO A 3 -18.02 3.04 10.94
CA PRO A 3 -17.24 2.19 11.84
C PRO A 3 -16.43 1.11 11.09
N SER A 4 -17.02 0.50 10.05
CA SER A 4 -16.35 -0.50 9.21
C SER A 4 -15.20 0.10 8.40
N GLU A 5 -15.37 1.31 7.85
CA GLU A 5 -14.30 2.03 7.17
C GLU A 5 -13.14 2.39 8.13
N LYS A 6 -13.44 2.77 9.38
CA LYS A 6 -12.41 3.03 10.40
C LYS A 6 -11.59 1.77 10.69
N GLN A 7 -12.25 0.63 10.88
CA GLN A 7 -11.58 -0.65 11.10
C GLN A 7 -10.72 -1.06 9.91
N LEU A 8 -11.21 -0.87 8.68
CA LEU A 8 -10.43 -1.11 7.46
C LEU A 8 -9.18 -0.22 7.42
N TRP A 9 -9.34 1.09 7.69
CA TRP A 9 -8.24 2.03 7.69
C TRP A 9 -7.17 1.70 8.73
N GLU A 10 -7.57 1.29 9.94
CA GLU A 10 -6.64 0.86 10.99
C GLU A 10 -5.83 -0.38 10.57
N ARG A 11 -6.47 -1.36 9.92
CA ARG A 11 -5.79 -2.56 9.39
C ARG A 11 -4.77 -2.20 8.32
N ILE A 12 -5.16 -1.34 7.35
CA ILE A 12 -4.27 -0.87 6.29
C ILE A 12 -3.08 -0.10 6.86
N GLN A 13 -3.31 0.79 7.82
CA GLN A 13 -2.24 1.56 8.47
C GLN A 13 -1.23 0.65 9.16
N ARG A 14 -1.70 -0.36 9.91
CA ARG A 14 -0.86 -1.30 10.66
C ARG A 14 -0.15 -2.34 9.79
N PHE A 15 -0.50 -2.46 8.51
CA PHE A 15 0.17 -3.41 7.62
C PHE A 15 1.69 -3.13 7.57
N PRO A 16 2.53 -4.11 7.94
CA PRO A 16 3.98 -3.97 7.91
C PRO A 16 4.47 -4.14 6.47
N ILE A 17 4.59 -3.03 5.74
CA ILE A 17 5.05 -3.04 4.34
C ILE A 17 6.55 -3.35 4.23
N ASP A 18 7.30 -3.01 5.26
CA ASP A 18 8.71 -3.38 5.40
C ASP A 18 8.80 -4.65 6.26
N GLU A 19 9.52 -5.65 5.75
CA GLU A 19 9.92 -6.81 6.54
C GLU A 19 11.16 -6.45 7.38
N GLU A 20 11.06 -6.57 8.70
CA GLU A 20 12.12 -6.15 9.65
C GLU A 20 13.48 -6.84 9.41
N ASN A 21 13.48 -8.05 8.85
CA ASN A 21 14.70 -8.85 8.62
C ASN A 21 15.16 -8.85 7.16
N ALA A 22 14.58 -8.02 6.29
CA ALA A 22 14.99 -7.98 4.88
C ALA A 22 16.31 -7.22 4.71
N ALA A 23 17.25 -7.82 3.98
CA ALA A 23 18.51 -7.16 3.59
C ALA A 23 18.26 -5.88 2.75
N LEU A 24 17.12 -5.82 2.06
CA LEU A 24 16.62 -4.63 1.38
C LEU A 24 15.11 -4.54 1.58
N THR A 25 14.67 -3.62 2.44
CA THR A 25 13.25 -3.39 2.72
C THR A 25 12.53 -2.80 1.52
N PHE A 26 11.20 -2.87 1.52
CA PHE A 26 10.36 -2.27 0.48
C PHE A 26 10.63 -0.76 0.35
N SER A 27 10.65 -0.04 1.47
CA SER A 27 10.92 1.40 1.51
C SER A 27 12.33 1.74 1.02
N ALA A 28 13.34 0.95 1.36
CA ALA A 28 14.70 1.16 0.89
C ALA A 28 14.82 0.94 -0.63
N ARG A 29 14.14 -0.09 -1.16
CA ARG A 29 14.10 -0.34 -2.60
C ARG A 29 13.36 0.77 -3.34
N LEU A 30 12.19 1.18 -2.84
CA LEU A 30 11.38 2.26 -3.42
C LEU A 30 12.18 3.57 -3.50
N ALA A 31 12.87 3.92 -2.42
CA ALA A 31 13.72 5.10 -2.37
C ALA A 31 14.86 5.03 -3.41
N ARG A 32 15.54 3.88 -3.49
CA ARG A 32 16.68 3.68 -4.39
C ARG A 32 16.27 3.75 -5.86
N GLU A 33 15.17 3.10 -6.24
CA GLU A 33 14.71 3.03 -7.63
C GLU A 33 14.22 4.38 -8.16
N ASN A 34 13.72 5.26 -7.27
CA ASN A 34 13.18 6.56 -7.65
C ASN A 34 14.09 7.74 -7.29
N GLY A 35 15.26 7.51 -6.68
CA GLY A 35 16.17 8.56 -6.21
C GLY A 35 15.58 9.43 -5.08
N TRP A 36 14.69 8.87 -4.27
CA TRP A 36 13.97 9.61 -3.23
C TRP A 36 14.71 9.61 -1.90
N SER A 37 14.47 10.68 -1.12
CA SER A 37 14.87 10.68 0.29
C SER A 37 14.03 9.69 1.09
N ARG A 38 14.58 9.19 2.20
CA ARG A 38 13.84 8.32 3.13
C ARG A 38 12.55 8.98 3.63
N LYS A 39 12.60 10.28 3.95
CA LYS A 39 11.44 11.04 4.42
C LYS A 39 10.34 11.06 3.37
N TYR A 40 10.67 11.47 2.15
CA TYR A 40 9.70 11.54 1.06
C TYR A 40 9.11 10.15 0.74
N THR A 41 9.96 9.11 0.75
CA THR A 41 9.50 7.73 0.54
C THR A 41 8.47 7.31 1.59
N GLN A 42 8.66 7.68 2.86
CA GLN A 42 7.70 7.38 3.92
C GLN A 42 6.37 8.13 3.76
N GLU A 43 6.42 9.36 3.27
CA GLU A 43 5.24 10.15 2.92
C GLU A 43 4.47 9.46 1.78
N VAL A 44 5.17 9.06 0.70
CA VAL A 44 4.59 8.32 -0.42
C VAL A 44 3.96 7.00 0.02
N ILE A 45 4.61 6.24 0.90
CA ILE A 45 4.04 4.99 1.46
C ILE A 45 2.74 5.26 2.23
N THR A 46 2.68 6.39 2.95
CA THR A 46 1.47 6.80 3.68
C THR A 46 0.35 7.15 2.71
N GLU A 47 0.64 7.90 1.65
CA GLU A 47 -0.34 8.20 0.60
C GLU A 47 -0.76 6.95 -0.18
N TYR A 48 0.15 6.02 -0.44
CA TYR A 48 -0.16 4.72 -1.04
C TYR A 48 -1.19 3.95 -0.22
N LYS A 49 -1.01 3.88 1.11
CA LYS A 49 -2.00 3.27 2.00
C LYS A 49 -3.36 3.98 1.92
N ARG A 50 -3.38 5.32 1.86
CA ARG A 50 -4.63 6.09 1.68
C ARG A 50 -5.28 5.81 0.34
N PHE A 51 -4.51 5.73 -0.75
CA PHE A 51 -5.00 5.36 -2.07
C PHE A 51 -5.67 3.98 -2.05
N ILE A 52 -5.05 2.97 -1.44
CA ILE A 52 -5.66 1.64 -1.30
C ILE A 52 -6.97 1.71 -0.50
N PHE A 53 -7.01 2.50 0.57
CA PHE A 53 -8.25 2.72 1.31
C PHE A 53 -9.34 3.33 0.42
N LEU A 54 -9.01 4.36 -0.36
CA LEU A 54 -9.92 4.98 -1.33
C LEU A 54 -10.42 3.97 -2.37
N CYS A 55 -9.56 3.11 -2.91
CA CYS A 55 -9.96 2.04 -3.83
C CYS A 55 -11.00 1.08 -3.22
N CYS A 56 -11.00 0.90 -1.89
CA CYS A 56 -11.93 -0.01 -1.22
C CYS A 56 -13.29 0.63 -0.90
N VAL A 57 -13.34 1.96 -0.72
CA VAL A 57 -14.54 2.66 -0.21
C VAL A 57 -15.19 3.57 -1.25
N SER A 58 -14.45 3.96 -2.29
CA SER A 58 -14.96 4.83 -3.34
C SER A 58 -15.93 4.07 -4.25
N PRO A 59 -17.11 4.63 -4.56
CA PRO A 59 -18.03 4.05 -5.53
C PRO A 59 -17.54 4.20 -6.98
N THR A 60 -16.56 5.08 -7.22
CA THR A 60 -15.96 5.34 -8.53
C THR A 60 -14.49 4.94 -8.55
N PRO A 61 -13.93 4.56 -9.71
CA PRO A 61 -12.50 4.35 -9.86
C PRO A 61 -11.70 5.57 -9.40
N VAL A 62 -10.57 5.33 -8.76
CA VAL A 62 -9.62 6.36 -8.33
C VAL A 62 -8.29 6.14 -9.02
N THR A 63 -7.65 7.21 -9.45
CA THR A 63 -6.34 7.17 -10.12
C THR A 63 -5.26 7.62 -9.13
N PRO A 64 -4.16 6.86 -8.99
CA PRO A 64 -3.05 7.28 -8.15
C PRO A 64 -2.29 8.45 -8.79
N SER A 65 -1.55 9.20 -7.98
CA SER A 65 -0.50 10.09 -8.47
C SER A 65 0.76 9.29 -8.81
N ASP A 66 1.65 9.82 -9.66
CA ASP A 66 2.85 9.10 -10.09
C ASP A 66 3.67 8.50 -8.93
N PRO A 67 3.97 9.21 -7.81
CA PRO A 67 4.72 8.61 -6.72
C PRO A 67 3.99 7.45 -6.03
N VAL A 68 2.67 7.57 -5.88
CA VAL A 68 1.82 6.53 -5.29
C VAL A 68 1.74 5.32 -6.22
N ASP A 69 1.66 5.56 -7.52
CA ASP A 69 1.67 4.55 -8.56
C ASP A 69 2.98 3.74 -8.56
N GLN A 70 4.13 4.40 -8.41
CA GLN A 70 5.42 3.71 -8.24
C GLN A 70 5.45 2.79 -7.02
N ALA A 71 4.93 3.25 -5.88
CA ALA A 71 4.81 2.43 -4.68
C ALA A 71 3.88 1.23 -4.90
N TRP A 72 2.75 1.45 -5.57
CA TRP A 72 1.80 0.39 -5.88
C TRP A 72 2.41 -0.65 -6.83
N HIS A 73 3.01 -0.22 -7.94
CA HIS A 73 3.69 -1.09 -8.90
C HIS A 73 4.80 -1.90 -8.25
N LEU A 74 5.61 -1.28 -7.39
CA LEU A 74 6.62 -2.02 -6.65
C LEU A 74 5.96 -3.08 -5.75
N HIS A 75 4.89 -2.76 -5.02
CA HIS A 75 4.25 -3.72 -4.11
C HIS A 75 3.64 -4.90 -4.86
N LEU A 76 3.12 -4.69 -6.09
CA LEU A 76 2.65 -5.76 -6.96
C LEU A 76 3.73 -6.81 -7.27
N THR A 77 5.01 -6.42 -7.28
CA THR A 77 6.13 -7.37 -7.48
C THR A 77 6.37 -8.27 -6.26
N TYR A 78 5.92 -7.88 -5.06
CA TYR A 78 5.98 -8.68 -3.84
C TYR A 78 4.73 -9.54 -3.74
N THR A 79 4.61 -10.51 -4.65
CA THR A 79 3.36 -11.25 -4.91
C THR A 79 2.71 -11.86 -3.66
N ARG A 80 3.49 -12.42 -2.72
CA ARG A 80 2.95 -12.93 -1.45
C ARG A 80 2.43 -11.80 -0.55
N SER A 81 3.26 -10.79 -0.30
CA SER A 81 2.91 -9.63 0.52
C SER A 81 1.65 -8.95 0.01
N TYR A 82 1.57 -8.70 -1.30
CA TYR A 82 0.43 -8.01 -1.89
C TYR A 82 -0.82 -8.89 -1.94
N TRP A 83 -0.77 -10.06 -2.60
CA TRP A 83 -1.98 -10.84 -2.86
C TRP A 83 -2.51 -11.56 -1.62
N ILE A 84 -1.62 -12.08 -0.78
CA ILE A 84 -2.00 -12.91 0.37
C ILE A 84 -2.11 -12.04 1.62
N ASP A 85 -1.01 -11.39 2.01
CA ASP A 85 -0.94 -10.74 3.32
C ASP A 85 -1.73 -9.42 3.33
N PHE A 86 -1.68 -8.66 2.24
CA PHE A 86 -2.38 -7.40 2.12
C PHE A 86 -3.82 -7.59 1.62
N CYS A 87 -4.04 -8.02 0.38
CA CYS A 87 -5.39 -8.10 -0.20
C CYS A 87 -6.30 -9.09 0.56
N LYS A 88 -5.87 -10.36 0.68
CA LYS A 88 -6.71 -11.39 1.31
C LYS A 88 -6.83 -11.20 2.82
N ASN A 89 -5.70 -11.02 3.52
CA ASN A 89 -5.68 -11.03 4.99
C ASN A 89 -5.91 -9.65 5.62
N THR A 90 -5.47 -8.56 4.99
CA THR A 90 -5.59 -7.20 5.55
C THR A 90 -6.81 -6.43 5.04
N LEU A 91 -7.13 -6.50 3.74
CA LEU A 91 -8.31 -5.82 3.20
C LEU A 91 -9.58 -6.65 3.38
N SER A 92 -9.45 -7.99 3.44
CA SER A 92 -10.58 -8.93 3.43
C SER A 92 -11.52 -8.76 2.23
N THR A 93 -11.02 -8.17 1.14
CA THR A 93 -11.78 -7.97 -0.09
C THR A 93 -11.67 -9.22 -0.95
N ARG A 94 -12.80 -9.82 -1.35
CA ARG A 94 -12.84 -10.90 -2.36
C ARG A 94 -12.71 -10.40 -3.79
N GLN A 95 -12.79 -9.09 -4.01
CA GLN A 95 -12.67 -8.49 -5.33
C GLN A 95 -11.21 -8.24 -5.66
N LYS A 96 -10.80 -8.92 -6.73
CA LYS A 96 -9.74 -8.51 -7.65
C LYS A 96 -9.90 -7.00 -7.93
N LEU A 97 -8.99 -6.18 -7.39
CA LEU A 97 -8.83 -4.77 -7.78
C LEU A 97 -8.30 -4.76 -9.22
N TYR A 98 -9.19 -4.69 -10.21
CA TYR A 98 -8.88 -4.59 -11.64
C TYR A 98 -9.76 -3.51 -12.24
#